data_AF-A0A2V9B6Y3-F1
#
_entry.id   AF-A0A2V9B6Y3-F1
#
_cell.length_a   1.000
_cell.length_b   1.000
_cell.length_c   1.000
_cell.angle_alpha   90.00
_cell.angle_beta   90.00
_cell.angle_gamma   90.00
#
_symmetry.space_group_name_H-M   'P 1'
#
loop_
_entity.id
_entity.type
_entity.pdbx_description
1 polymer ?
#
loop_
_entity_poly.entity_id
_entity_poly.type
_entity_poly.pdbx_seq_one_letter_code
_entity_poly.pdbx_strand_id
1 'polypeptide(L)'
;MLTVPVNPEIASILARYPLPNEPQGAYGARTFATSSKVATRTDQFSIRIDHHLSEKTTLMGRFSLNQVNGPTTNPDQTAIDPSFGVKFFDHQRNATIRLNHVFSPRLNSTTSFAYIRSTPFFPSTNHIQPAISYNDGLYAGFNNPDGSIFGSFGNLYQMREDVNYAWGAHNFKCGIEVRLNKDATIYGTNPNGLYAFGGGTAYSPVFIPSASGQHNIQPGDPLPDALTGLLTATPFSYTITAAASVTPAGDKFDEAAVRREAYNFYFQDLWRVNTRLSVNYGLRYELNSRIKEAKRRTSIAVPIDANENETSFLTPNARQVFLYNPQPVYPLDRNGWGPRLSVDYALTKHTTLHGGGAITTLLPNLWLENSVTGGFPLTFQPVVTALPGVPVAFSTAVVQPTLPDPYTTQGQLLFSGGDSSRVPANAQIDLQRYQTDLAAITPGNEVQLFAPGVISRKFRNGYVATFTAGIDQEIRNVKLSAAYVGTSGVHLPSVFSPNGYTGAEAAFAPYTQFNAAGHVTGGFGPEVVINNGSHSTIRFQNRLTIRAQLLPGRARIRERFCRRFRRIR
;
A
#
# COMPACT_ATOMS: atom_id res chain seq x y z
N MET A 1 25.09 -32.52 25.27
CA MET A 1 25.43 -32.47 23.83
C MET A 1 24.66 -33.58 23.15
N LEU A 2 23.93 -33.28 22.08
CA LEU A 2 23.19 -34.25 21.27
C LEU A 2 24.01 -34.61 20.02
N THR A 3 23.95 -35.87 19.60
CA THR A 3 24.52 -36.33 18.33
C THR A 3 23.40 -36.43 17.31
N VAL A 4 23.16 -35.33 16.59
CA VAL A 4 22.02 -35.20 15.67
C VAL A 4 22.42 -35.72 14.28
N PRO A 5 21.70 -36.68 13.70
CA PRO A 5 21.92 -37.08 12.32
C PRO A 5 21.52 -35.95 11.38
N VAL A 6 22.25 -35.78 10.28
CA VAL A 6 21.93 -34.77 9.26
C VAL A 6 21.18 -35.45 8.12
N ASN A 7 19.96 -34.98 7.86
CA ASN A 7 19.16 -35.42 6.73
C ASN A 7 19.90 -35.08 5.41
N PRO A 8 19.97 -35.99 4.43
CA PRO A 8 20.67 -35.75 3.17
C PRO A 8 20.19 -34.52 2.37
N GLU A 9 18.88 -34.24 2.38
CA GLU A 9 18.34 -33.05 1.72
C GLU A 9 18.87 -31.77 2.37
N ILE A 10 18.93 -31.75 3.70
CA ILE A 10 19.43 -30.62 4.48
C ILE A 10 20.94 -30.46 4.32
N ALA A 11 21.70 -31.56 4.25
CA ALA A 11 23.13 -31.50 3.98
C ALA A 11 23.44 -30.75 2.67
N SER A 12 22.62 -30.94 1.63
CA SER A 12 22.75 -30.22 0.36
C SER A 12 22.50 -28.71 0.48
N ILE A 13 21.60 -28.30 1.37
CA ILE A 13 21.29 -26.90 1.66
C ILE A 13 22.40 -26.27 2.49
N LEU A 14 22.86 -26.94 3.54
CA LEU A 14 23.95 -26.47 4.39
C LEU A 14 25.23 -26.23 3.59
N ALA A 15 25.52 -27.06 2.59
CA ALA A 15 26.66 -26.89 1.70
C ALA A 15 26.61 -25.61 0.83
N ARG A 16 25.42 -24.99 0.68
CA ARG A 16 25.24 -23.73 -0.06
C ARG A 16 25.44 -22.50 0.83
N TYR A 17 25.36 -22.62 2.15
CA TYR A 17 25.69 -21.50 3.02
C TYR A 17 27.19 -21.19 2.96
N PRO A 18 27.57 -19.91 2.90
CA PRO A 18 28.98 -19.55 2.93
C PRO A 18 29.59 -19.85 4.30
N LEU A 19 30.84 -20.29 4.29
CA LEU A 19 31.61 -20.50 5.52
C LEU A 19 31.95 -19.15 6.18
N PRO A 20 32.01 -19.08 7.52
CA PRO A 20 32.47 -17.89 8.23
C PRO A 20 33.85 -17.42 7.76
N ASN A 21 34.01 -16.11 7.60
CA ASN A 21 35.26 -15.49 7.13
C ASN A 21 35.74 -14.32 8.01
N GLU A 22 35.02 -13.97 9.07
CA GLU A 22 35.36 -12.84 9.95
C GLU A 22 35.29 -13.26 11.43
N PRO A 23 36.30 -13.97 11.97
CA PRO A 23 36.21 -14.55 13.30
C PRO A 23 36.17 -13.53 14.46
N GLN A 24 36.48 -12.26 14.20
CA GLN A 24 36.37 -11.15 15.16
C GLN A 24 35.09 -10.32 14.96
N GLY A 25 34.18 -10.76 14.09
CA GLY A 25 32.94 -10.07 13.80
C GLY A 25 31.89 -10.21 14.90
N ALA A 26 30.70 -9.68 14.64
CA ALA A 26 29.61 -9.58 15.63
C ALA A 26 29.14 -10.92 16.22
N TYR A 27 29.38 -12.03 15.51
CA TYR A 27 29.05 -13.39 15.95
C TYR A 27 30.30 -14.24 16.22
N GLY A 28 31.45 -13.60 16.46
CA GLY A 28 32.74 -14.27 16.69
C GLY A 28 33.15 -15.17 15.52
N ALA A 29 33.63 -16.38 15.83
CA ALA A 29 34.09 -17.37 14.84
C ALA A 29 33.02 -17.81 13.82
N ARG A 30 31.74 -17.47 14.04
CA ARG A 30 30.62 -17.80 13.15
C ARG A 30 30.25 -16.67 12.19
N THR A 31 30.92 -15.53 12.27
CA THR A 31 30.56 -14.37 11.43
C THR A 31 30.98 -14.61 9.99
N PHE A 32 30.01 -14.42 9.09
CA PHE A 32 30.23 -14.26 7.67
C PHE A 32 29.94 -12.81 7.28
N ALA A 33 30.89 -12.18 6.59
CA ALA A 33 30.76 -10.84 6.07
C ALA A 33 31.09 -10.82 4.58
N THR A 34 30.24 -10.16 3.80
CA THR A 34 30.43 -10.01 2.35
C THR A 34 29.77 -8.74 1.85
N SER A 35 30.07 -8.37 0.61
CA SER A 35 29.42 -7.29 -0.12
C SER A 35 28.66 -7.86 -1.30
N SER A 36 27.40 -7.47 -1.47
CA SER A 36 26.62 -7.80 -2.66
C SER A 36 26.61 -6.62 -3.63
N LYS A 37 26.74 -6.90 -4.93
CA LYS A 37 26.70 -5.85 -5.96
C LYS A 37 25.26 -5.40 -6.16
N VAL A 38 24.94 -4.21 -5.67
CA VAL A 38 23.66 -3.55 -5.90
C VAL A 38 23.86 -2.43 -6.92
N ALA A 39 23.16 -2.53 -8.07
CA ALA A 39 23.27 -1.55 -9.14
C ALA A 39 21.88 -1.11 -9.61
N THR A 40 21.75 0.18 -9.90
CA THR A 40 20.55 0.76 -10.51
C THR A 40 20.97 1.43 -11.80
N ARG A 41 20.35 1.03 -12.92
CA ARG A 41 20.49 1.71 -14.20
C ARG A 41 19.21 2.48 -14.50
N THR A 42 19.38 3.75 -14.85
CA THR A 42 18.28 4.64 -15.20
C THR A 42 18.56 5.25 -16.57
N ASP A 43 17.74 4.91 -17.57
CA ASP A 43 17.78 5.58 -18.88
C ASP A 43 16.60 6.57 -18.96
N GLN A 44 16.89 7.86 -19.17
CA GLN A 44 15.90 8.93 -19.19
C GLN A 44 15.91 9.66 -20.52
N PHE A 45 14.73 10.04 -21.00
CA PHE A 45 14.59 10.91 -22.15
C PHE A 45 13.39 11.84 -21.96
N SER A 46 13.54 13.09 -22.36
CA SER A 46 12.45 14.06 -22.35
C SER A 46 12.54 14.96 -23.56
N ILE A 47 11.39 15.24 -24.16
CA ILE A 47 11.24 16.21 -25.23
C ILE A 47 10.05 17.11 -24.92
N ARG A 48 10.20 18.39 -25.28
CA ARG A 48 9.15 19.38 -25.21
C ARG A 48 9.15 20.16 -26.52
N ILE A 49 7.96 20.38 -27.06
CA ILE A 49 7.71 21.18 -28.25
C ILE A 49 6.71 22.25 -27.84
N ASP A 50 7.07 23.51 -28.05
CA ASP A 50 6.18 24.66 -27.91
C ASP A 50 5.99 25.27 -29.30
N HIS A 51 4.74 25.48 -29.70
CA HIS A 51 4.40 25.98 -31.02
C HIS A 51 3.29 27.03 -30.95
N HIS A 52 3.50 28.16 -31.62
CA HIS A 52 2.48 29.19 -31.81
C HIS A 52 1.64 28.83 -33.03
N LEU A 53 0.45 28.27 -32.83
CA LEU A 53 -0.49 27.98 -33.92
C LEU A 53 -1.08 29.26 -34.52
N SER A 54 -1.18 30.33 -33.70
CA SER A 54 -1.52 31.70 -34.11
C SER A 54 -1.04 32.68 -33.04
N GLU A 55 -1.28 33.98 -33.23
CA GLU A 55 -1.03 35.00 -32.19
C GLU A 55 -1.83 34.76 -30.89
N LYS A 56 -2.98 34.07 -30.98
CA LYS A 56 -3.89 33.83 -29.85
C LYS A 56 -3.83 32.40 -29.32
N THR A 57 -3.16 31.49 -30.01
CA THR A 57 -3.18 30.05 -29.68
C THR A 57 -1.76 29.50 -29.59
N THR A 58 -1.45 28.91 -28.44
CA THR A 58 -0.19 28.18 -28.22
C THR A 58 -0.46 26.72 -27.90
N LEU A 59 0.32 25.84 -28.52
CA LEU A 59 0.30 24.40 -28.28
C LEU A 59 1.62 23.99 -27.64
N MET A 60 1.55 23.24 -26.54
CA MET A 60 2.69 22.60 -25.92
C MET A 60 2.47 21.09 -25.88
N GLY A 61 3.45 20.34 -26.39
CA GLY A 61 3.54 18.90 -26.24
C GLY A 61 4.77 18.56 -25.42
N ARG A 62 4.62 17.66 -24.44
CA ARG A 62 5.74 17.08 -23.69
C ARG A 62 5.61 15.57 -23.67
N PHE A 63 6.72 14.90 -23.86
CA PHE A 63 6.86 13.48 -23.57
C PHE A 63 8.14 13.25 -22.77
N SER A 64 8.04 12.42 -21.73
CA SER A 64 9.19 11.96 -20.96
C SER A 64 9.06 10.48 -20.65
N LEU A 65 10.19 9.79 -20.68
CA LEU A 65 10.32 8.40 -20.26
C LEU A 65 11.43 8.27 -19.24
N ASN A 66 11.26 7.29 -18.36
CA ASN A 66 12.26 6.88 -17.38
C ASN A 66 12.26 5.34 -17.34
N GLN A 67 13.42 4.71 -17.56
CA GLN A 67 13.61 3.27 -17.51
C GLN A 67 14.52 2.91 -16.34
N VAL A 68 13.92 2.53 -15.22
CA VAL A 68 14.68 2.07 -14.05
C VAL A 68 14.76 0.55 -14.07
N ASN A 69 15.96 0.00 -13.96
CA ASN A 69 16.21 -1.42 -13.70
C ASN A 69 17.21 -1.54 -12.53
N GLY A 70 16.88 -2.39 -11.56
CA GLY A 70 17.55 -2.46 -10.27
C GLY A 70 17.08 -1.35 -9.31
N PRO A 71 17.44 -1.43 -8.01
CA PRO A 71 18.35 -2.40 -7.43
C PRO A 71 17.73 -3.78 -7.19
N THR A 72 18.56 -4.76 -6.84
CA THR A 72 18.07 -5.94 -6.09
C THR A 72 17.73 -5.51 -4.67
N THR A 73 16.59 -5.92 -4.12
CA THR A 73 16.12 -5.44 -2.81
C THR A 73 16.58 -6.28 -1.61
N ASN A 74 17.21 -7.43 -1.85
CA ASN A 74 17.62 -8.42 -0.85
C ASN A 74 19.08 -8.91 -1.05
N PRO A 75 20.08 -8.01 -0.92
CA PRO A 75 21.48 -8.34 -1.17
C PRO A 75 22.05 -9.46 -0.29
N ASP A 76 21.49 -9.68 0.90
CA ASP A 76 21.86 -10.74 1.84
C ASP A 76 21.57 -12.14 1.28
N GLN A 77 20.44 -12.29 0.58
CA GLN A 77 20.07 -13.58 -0.02
C GLN A 77 20.85 -13.85 -1.30
N THR A 78 21.16 -12.81 -2.09
CA THR A 78 21.99 -12.98 -3.29
C THR A 78 23.46 -13.29 -2.98
N ALA A 79 23.90 -13.02 -1.76
CA ALA A 79 25.20 -13.45 -1.26
C ALA A 79 25.26 -14.96 -0.96
N ILE A 80 24.13 -15.60 -0.65
CA ILE A 80 24.01 -17.06 -0.53
C ILE A 80 23.93 -17.66 -1.95
N ASP A 81 22.98 -17.19 -2.74
CA ASP A 81 22.80 -17.62 -4.13
C ASP A 81 22.24 -16.47 -4.99
N PRO A 82 22.90 -16.09 -6.11
CA PRO A 82 22.42 -15.04 -6.99
C PRO A 82 21.00 -15.24 -7.54
N SER A 83 20.51 -16.49 -7.63
CA SER A 83 19.15 -16.81 -8.06
C SER A 83 18.07 -16.41 -7.05
N PHE A 84 18.43 -16.14 -5.80
CA PHE A 84 17.49 -15.65 -4.77
C PHE A 84 17.23 -14.15 -4.88
N GLY A 85 17.65 -13.46 -5.94
CA GLY A 85 17.43 -12.03 -6.09
C GLY A 85 15.97 -11.66 -6.32
N VAL A 86 15.49 -10.64 -5.62
CA VAL A 86 14.30 -9.88 -5.99
C VAL A 86 14.76 -8.69 -6.81
N LYS A 87 14.44 -8.70 -8.10
CA LYS A 87 14.79 -7.60 -8.99
C LYS A 87 13.77 -6.49 -8.87
N PHE A 88 14.15 -5.25 -9.14
CA PHE A 88 13.21 -4.14 -9.30
C PHE A 88 13.27 -3.58 -10.71
N PHE A 89 12.13 -3.21 -11.28
CA PHE A 89 12.09 -2.30 -12.42
C PHE A 89 10.86 -1.40 -12.35
N ASP A 90 10.97 -0.20 -12.94
CA ASP A 90 9.85 0.71 -13.16
C ASP A 90 10.07 1.50 -14.46
N HIS A 91 9.19 1.28 -15.42
CA HIS A 91 9.27 1.85 -16.76
C HIS A 91 8.15 2.87 -16.91
N GLN A 92 8.49 4.13 -16.62
CA GLN A 92 7.53 5.22 -16.59
C GLN A 92 7.43 5.94 -17.93
N ARG A 93 6.21 6.31 -18.32
CA ARG A 93 5.92 7.17 -19.48
C ARG A 93 5.00 8.29 -19.04
N ASN A 94 5.34 9.51 -19.40
CA ASN A 94 4.52 10.68 -19.14
C ASN A 94 4.39 11.48 -20.44
N ALA A 95 3.17 11.67 -20.91
CA ALA A 95 2.86 12.48 -22.07
C ALA A 95 1.84 13.56 -21.68
N THR A 96 1.96 14.75 -22.23
CA THR A 96 1.00 15.83 -22.03
C THR A 96 0.90 16.69 -23.28
N ILE A 97 -0.33 17.03 -23.66
CA ILE A 97 -0.62 18.05 -24.65
C ILE A 97 -1.42 19.14 -23.95
N ARG A 98 -1.04 20.40 -24.16
CA ARG A 98 -1.72 21.59 -23.62
C ARG A 98 -1.93 22.60 -24.72
N LEU A 99 -3.16 23.09 -24.84
CA LEU A 99 -3.56 24.16 -25.73
C LEU A 99 -3.97 25.36 -24.88
N ASN A 100 -3.31 26.51 -25.05
CA ASN A 100 -3.77 27.76 -24.46
C ASN A 100 -4.35 28.64 -25.57
N HIS A 101 -5.55 29.17 -25.35
CA HIS A 101 -6.21 30.06 -26.27
C HIS A 101 -6.66 31.35 -25.58
N VAL A 102 -6.32 32.49 -26.18
CA VAL A 102 -6.72 33.83 -25.74
C VAL A 102 -7.86 34.32 -26.62
N PHE A 103 -9.10 34.19 -26.14
CA PHE A 103 -10.28 34.69 -26.84
C PHE A 103 -10.29 36.24 -26.85
N SER A 104 -9.92 36.87 -25.74
CA SER A 104 -9.77 38.32 -25.58
C SER A 104 -8.74 38.64 -24.48
N PRO A 105 -8.29 39.91 -24.32
CA PRO A 105 -7.42 40.30 -23.20
C PRO A 105 -7.99 39.98 -21.81
N ARG A 106 -9.29 39.71 -21.72
CA ARG A 106 -10.01 39.39 -20.49
C ARG A 106 -10.39 37.92 -20.36
N LEU A 107 -10.32 37.12 -21.43
CA LEU A 107 -10.79 35.73 -21.46
C LEU A 107 -9.73 34.82 -22.09
N ASN A 108 -9.23 33.89 -21.28
CA ASN A 108 -8.33 32.83 -21.74
C ASN A 108 -8.81 31.45 -21.27
N SER A 109 -8.51 30.44 -22.09
CA SER A 109 -8.80 29.03 -21.83
C SER A 109 -7.51 28.21 -21.95
N THR A 110 -7.42 27.16 -21.15
CA THR A 110 -6.38 26.15 -21.21
C THR A 110 -7.00 24.76 -21.21
N THR A 111 -6.86 24.05 -22.33
CA THR A 111 -7.25 22.65 -22.45
C THR A 111 -6.00 21.77 -22.33
N SER A 112 -6.08 20.67 -21.60
CA SER A 112 -4.97 19.71 -21.55
C SER A 112 -5.42 18.26 -21.45
N PHE A 113 -4.61 17.40 -22.04
CA PHE A 113 -4.68 15.95 -21.90
C PHE A 113 -3.32 15.45 -21.42
N ALA A 114 -3.31 14.60 -20.41
CA ALA A 114 -2.12 13.97 -19.89
C ALA A 114 -2.33 12.46 -19.74
N TYR A 115 -1.24 11.72 -19.96
CA TYR A 115 -1.16 10.28 -19.76
C TYR A 115 0.07 9.96 -18.92
N ILE A 116 -0.12 9.17 -17.88
CA ILE A 116 0.97 8.66 -17.03
C ILE A 116 0.86 7.14 -17.00
N ARG A 117 1.96 6.47 -17.32
CA ARG A 117 2.17 5.05 -17.09
C ARG A 117 3.34 4.86 -16.14
N SER A 118 3.19 3.95 -15.18
CA SER A 118 4.27 3.48 -14.31
C SER A 118 4.12 1.98 -14.12
N THR A 119 5.23 1.26 -13.99
CA THR A 119 5.23 -0.21 -13.89
C THR A 119 6.20 -0.74 -12.83
N PRO A 120 6.17 -0.26 -11.57
CA PRO A 120 6.96 -0.84 -10.50
C PRO A 120 6.64 -2.34 -10.37
N PHE A 121 7.70 -3.15 -10.38
CA PHE A 121 7.61 -4.60 -10.26
C PHE A 121 8.78 -5.17 -9.49
N PHE A 122 8.49 -6.14 -8.63
CA PHE A 122 9.43 -6.81 -7.75
C PHE A 122 9.34 -8.34 -7.93
N PRO A 123 9.82 -8.91 -9.05
CA PRO A 123 9.82 -10.36 -9.22
C PRO A 123 11.00 -11.00 -8.49
N SER A 124 10.69 -12.03 -7.69
CA SER A 124 11.67 -13.04 -7.30
C SER A 124 12.12 -13.81 -8.54
N THR A 125 13.41 -14.17 -8.63
CA THR A 125 13.92 -14.93 -9.79
C THR A 125 13.90 -16.45 -9.61
N ASN A 126 13.87 -16.94 -8.37
CA ASN A 126 13.78 -18.37 -8.08
C ASN A 126 12.30 -18.78 -7.94
N HIS A 127 11.88 -19.77 -8.72
CA HIS A 127 10.51 -20.30 -8.73
C HIS A 127 10.46 -21.82 -8.47
N ILE A 128 11.58 -22.40 -8.06
CA ILE A 128 11.76 -23.87 -8.04
C ILE A 128 12.15 -24.40 -6.66
N GLN A 129 12.51 -23.51 -5.73
CA GLN A 129 12.90 -23.85 -4.37
C GLN A 129 12.00 -23.15 -3.36
N PRO A 130 11.58 -23.85 -2.29
CA PRO A 130 10.91 -23.23 -1.16
C PRO A 130 11.92 -22.40 -0.35
N ALA A 131 11.38 -21.56 0.53
CA ALA A 131 12.15 -20.81 1.49
C ALA A 131 12.28 -21.55 2.83
N ILE A 132 13.32 -21.21 3.58
CA ILE A 132 13.51 -21.64 4.96
C ILE A 132 13.64 -20.40 5.84
N SER A 133 12.84 -20.36 6.90
CA SER A 133 12.91 -19.34 7.95
C SER A 133 13.12 -19.97 9.32
N TYR A 134 13.58 -19.14 10.25
CA TYR A 134 13.81 -19.52 11.64
C TYR A 134 13.05 -18.56 12.55
N ASN A 135 11.99 -19.05 13.18
CA ASN A 135 11.10 -18.22 14.01
C ASN A 135 11.71 -17.85 15.37
N ASP A 136 12.83 -18.48 15.74
CA ASP A 136 13.63 -18.10 16.91
C ASP A 136 14.57 -16.90 16.62
N GLY A 137 14.71 -16.49 15.36
CA GLY A 137 15.57 -15.39 14.93
C GLY A 137 17.07 -15.68 15.07
N LEU A 138 17.48 -16.93 15.29
CA LEU A 138 18.88 -17.28 15.59
C LEU A 138 19.73 -17.58 14.35
N TYR A 139 19.10 -17.92 13.23
CA TYR A 139 19.80 -18.35 12.01
C TYR A 139 19.37 -17.55 10.78
N ALA A 140 20.28 -17.42 9.82
CA ALA A 140 19.99 -16.77 8.55
C ALA A 140 19.08 -17.66 7.69
N GLY A 141 17.93 -17.14 7.27
CA GLY A 141 17.01 -17.84 6.37
C GLY A 141 17.61 -18.13 4.99
N PHE A 142 16.94 -19.02 4.24
CA PHE A 142 17.35 -19.49 2.93
C PHE A 142 16.27 -19.18 1.90
N ASN A 143 16.64 -18.58 0.77
CA ASN A 143 15.69 -18.19 -0.27
C ASN A 143 14.50 -17.40 0.30
N ASN A 144 14.75 -16.47 1.23
CA ASN A 144 13.71 -15.69 1.92
C ASN A 144 12.66 -15.02 1.01
N PRO A 145 12.93 -14.70 -0.27
CA PRO A 145 11.88 -14.18 -1.13
C PRO A 145 10.80 -15.17 -1.50
N ASP A 146 10.97 -16.48 -1.26
CA ASP A 146 9.92 -17.52 -1.35
C ASP A 146 9.07 -17.53 -2.64
N GLY A 147 9.62 -17.00 -3.73
CA GLY A 147 8.92 -16.81 -4.99
C GLY A 147 7.95 -15.62 -5.01
N SER A 148 7.84 -14.84 -3.92
CA SER A 148 6.97 -13.68 -3.80
C SER A 148 7.15 -12.70 -4.96
N ILE A 149 6.04 -12.09 -5.35
CA ILE A 149 5.96 -11.22 -6.52
C ILE A 149 4.97 -10.09 -6.29
N PHE A 150 5.45 -8.86 -6.46
CA PHE A 150 4.65 -7.66 -6.19
C PHE A 150 4.75 -6.68 -7.36
N GLY A 151 3.62 -6.11 -7.77
CA GLY A 151 3.56 -5.18 -8.88
C GLY A 151 2.36 -4.26 -8.82
N SER A 152 2.53 -3.04 -9.34
CA SER A 152 1.43 -2.10 -9.53
C SER A 152 1.63 -1.32 -10.82
N PHE A 153 0.95 -1.70 -11.87
CA PHE A 153 1.02 -1.03 -13.17
C PHE A 153 -0.06 0.04 -13.26
N GLY A 154 0.34 1.30 -13.16
CA GLY A 154 -0.57 2.44 -13.23
C GLY A 154 -0.76 2.93 -14.67
N ASN A 155 -2.00 3.26 -15.05
CA ASN A 155 -2.30 4.04 -16.25
C ASN A 155 -3.32 5.12 -15.91
N LEU A 156 -2.86 6.36 -15.81
CA LEU A 156 -3.69 7.53 -15.54
C LEU A 156 -3.90 8.33 -16.82
N TYR A 157 -5.15 8.51 -17.19
CA TYR A 157 -5.57 9.46 -18.21
C TYR A 157 -6.21 10.66 -17.50
N GLN A 158 -5.76 11.87 -17.81
CA GLN A 158 -6.26 13.10 -17.21
C GLN A 158 -6.63 14.10 -18.30
N MET A 159 -7.88 14.56 -18.28
CA MET A 159 -8.41 15.60 -19.15
C MET A 159 -8.76 16.80 -18.27
N ARG A 160 -8.38 18.01 -18.69
CA ARG A 160 -8.66 19.22 -17.93
C ARG A 160 -8.96 20.40 -18.86
N GLU A 161 -9.93 21.21 -18.46
CA GLU A 161 -10.23 22.51 -19.04
C GLU A 161 -10.23 23.54 -17.92
N ASP A 162 -9.52 24.65 -18.13
CA ASP A 162 -9.52 25.81 -17.24
C ASP A 162 -9.86 27.08 -18.02
N VAL A 163 -10.75 27.89 -17.48
CA VAL A 163 -11.12 29.19 -18.03
C VAL A 163 -10.85 30.27 -17.00
N ASN A 164 -10.28 31.38 -17.44
CA ASN A 164 -10.01 32.56 -16.63
C ASN A 164 -10.61 33.79 -17.30
N TYR A 165 -11.47 34.51 -16.56
CA TYR A 165 -12.23 35.65 -17.04
C TYR A 165 -12.10 36.84 -16.08
N ALA A 166 -11.48 37.92 -16.56
CA ALA A 166 -11.33 39.17 -15.81
C ALA A 166 -12.46 40.15 -16.18
N TRP A 167 -13.30 40.51 -15.21
CA TRP A 167 -14.40 41.43 -15.41
C TRP A 167 -14.52 42.43 -14.25
N GLY A 168 -14.22 43.70 -14.54
CA GLY A 168 -14.25 44.76 -13.54
C GLY A 168 -13.29 44.46 -12.38
N ALA A 169 -13.84 44.41 -11.16
CA ALA A 169 -13.13 44.08 -9.94
C ALA A 169 -12.94 42.57 -9.71
N HIS A 170 -13.47 41.72 -10.59
CA HIS A 170 -13.50 40.26 -10.44
C HIS A 170 -12.50 39.58 -11.38
N ASN A 171 -12.00 38.44 -10.92
CA ASN A 171 -11.19 37.52 -11.71
C ASN A 171 -11.70 36.11 -11.44
N PHE A 172 -12.57 35.66 -12.34
CA PHE A 172 -13.21 34.36 -12.27
C PHE A 172 -12.30 33.29 -12.86
N LYS A 173 -12.22 32.15 -12.16
CA LYS A 173 -11.60 30.94 -12.66
C LYS A 173 -12.57 29.79 -12.49
N CYS A 174 -12.78 29.02 -13.54
CA CYS A 174 -13.53 27.78 -13.46
C CYS A 174 -12.83 26.70 -14.26
N GLY A 175 -13.15 25.45 -13.96
CA GLY A 175 -12.62 24.34 -14.73
C GLY A 175 -13.24 23.01 -14.38
N ILE A 176 -13.04 22.06 -15.29
CA ILE A 176 -13.43 20.67 -15.16
C ILE A 176 -12.20 19.78 -15.28
N GLU A 177 -12.23 18.65 -14.60
CA GLU A 177 -11.19 17.63 -14.68
C GLU A 177 -11.83 16.25 -14.65
N VAL A 178 -11.40 15.39 -15.57
CA VAL A 178 -11.73 13.97 -15.58
C VAL A 178 -10.44 13.18 -15.47
N ARG A 179 -10.37 12.28 -14.48
CA ARG A 179 -9.27 11.32 -14.32
C ARG A 179 -9.79 9.90 -14.43
N LEU A 180 -9.09 9.06 -15.20
CA LEU A 180 -9.39 7.64 -15.35
C LEU A 180 -8.13 6.86 -14.97
N ASN A 181 -8.16 6.18 -13.82
CA ASN A 181 -7.19 5.20 -13.39
C ASN A 181 -7.54 3.84 -13.98
N LYS A 182 -6.60 3.26 -14.72
CA LYS A 182 -6.70 1.97 -15.40
C LYS A 182 -5.50 1.12 -14.98
N ASP A 183 -5.49 0.74 -13.72
CA ASP A 183 -4.34 0.16 -13.06
C ASP A 183 -4.46 -1.38 -13.04
N ALA A 184 -3.35 -2.06 -12.74
CA ALA A 184 -3.31 -3.49 -12.49
C ALA A 184 -2.35 -3.76 -11.33
N THR A 185 -2.76 -4.61 -10.38
CA THR A 185 -1.94 -5.03 -9.25
C THR A 185 -1.59 -6.49 -9.38
N ILE A 186 -0.34 -6.85 -9.10
CA ILE A 186 0.16 -8.23 -9.03
C ILE A 186 0.58 -8.44 -7.59
N TYR A 187 0.09 -9.50 -6.95
CA TYR A 187 0.34 -9.76 -5.54
C TYR A 187 0.36 -11.25 -5.28
N GLY A 188 1.55 -11.79 -4.98
CA GLY A 188 1.73 -13.17 -4.57
C GLY A 188 2.73 -13.23 -3.44
N THR A 189 2.33 -13.79 -2.31
CA THR A 189 3.18 -14.06 -1.15
C THR A 189 3.50 -15.55 -1.11
N ASN A 190 4.77 -15.94 -1.00
CA ASN A 190 5.18 -17.33 -0.79
C ASN A 190 4.59 -18.34 -1.81
N PRO A 191 4.52 -18.04 -3.13
CA PRO A 191 4.03 -19.03 -4.10
C PRO A 191 4.96 -20.25 -4.20
N ASN A 192 6.24 -20.16 -3.80
CA ASN A 192 7.11 -21.35 -3.74
C ASN A 192 7.04 -22.10 -2.40
N GLY A 193 6.30 -21.57 -1.43
CA GLY A 193 6.24 -22.10 -0.09
C GLY A 193 7.41 -21.70 0.82
N LEU A 194 7.13 -21.74 2.11
CA LEU A 194 8.02 -21.34 3.19
C LEU A 194 7.93 -22.36 4.33
N TYR A 195 9.04 -23.02 4.62
CA TYR A 195 9.21 -23.83 5.83
C TYR A 195 9.73 -22.94 6.95
N ALA A 196 9.16 -23.07 8.15
CA ALA A 196 9.65 -22.40 9.33
C ALA A 196 10.12 -23.41 10.37
N PHE A 197 11.36 -23.25 10.83
CA PHE A 197 11.94 -24.01 11.93
C PHE A 197 11.89 -23.17 13.21
N GLY A 198 11.54 -23.80 14.34
CA GLY A 198 11.28 -23.10 15.59
C GLY A 198 9.95 -22.33 15.61
N GLY A 199 9.69 -21.60 16.70
CA GLY A 199 8.43 -20.87 16.92
C GLY A 199 7.25 -21.74 17.34
N GLY A 200 7.46 -23.05 17.44
CA GLY A 200 6.52 -24.05 17.92
C GLY A 200 7.19 -25.41 18.07
N THR A 201 6.43 -26.43 18.42
CA THR A 201 6.97 -27.78 18.69
C THR A 201 7.03 -28.60 17.40
N ALA A 202 8.23 -29.01 17.00
CA ALA A 202 8.43 -30.06 16.01
C ALA A 202 8.80 -31.38 16.71
N TYR A 203 8.60 -32.51 16.05
CA TYR A 203 8.79 -33.84 16.62
C TYR A 203 9.88 -34.60 15.87
N SER A 204 10.77 -35.27 16.60
CA SER A 204 11.92 -35.95 16.01
C SER A 204 11.46 -37.15 15.17
N PRO A 205 11.91 -37.31 13.91
CA PRO A 205 11.59 -38.50 13.13
C PRO A 205 12.52 -39.68 13.44
N VAL A 206 13.58 -39.43 14.22
CA VAL A 206 14.71 -40.34 14.43
C VAL A 206 15.15 -40.31 15.89
N PHE A 207 15.85 -41.36 16.31
CA PHE A 207 16.51 -41.38 17.61
C PHE A 207 17.73 -40.44 17.60
N ILE A 208 17.85 -39.58 18.61
CA ILE A 208 18.98 -38.67 18.81
C ILE A 208 19.61 -38.98 20.17
N PRO A 209 20.80 -39.60 20.20
CA PRO A 209 21.48 -39.87 21.46
C PRO A 209 22.08 -38.60 22.07
N SER A 210 22.07 -38.56 23.39
CA SER A 210 22.77 -37.57 24.20
C SER A 210 24.09 -38.13 24.70
N ALA A 211 25.11 -37.29 24.79
CA ALA A 211 26.41 -37.68 25.31
C ALA A 211 26.36 -38.20 26.77
N SER A 212 25.35 -37.79 27.55
CA SER A 212 25.12 -38.30 28.91
C SER A 212 24.28 -39.58 28.96
N GLY A 213 23.63 -39.96 27.85
CA GLY A 213 22.65 -41.05 27.79
C GLY A 213 21.32 -40.77 28.49
N GLN A 214 21.18 -39.66 29.21
CA GLN A 214 20.02 -39.34 30.05
C GLN A 214 18.97 -38.48 29.35
N HIS A 215 19.33 -37.77 28.29
CA HIS A 215 18.45 -36.85 27.56
C HIS A 215 18.36 -37.24 26.08
N ASN A 216 18.24 -38.53 25.81
CA ASN A 216 18.05 -39.02 24.45
C ASN A 216 16.65 -38.62 23.97
N ILE A 217 16.53 -38.26 22.69
CA ILE A 217 15.26 -37.92 22.06
C ILE A 217 14.83 -39.14 21.24
N GLN A 218 13.68 -39.72 21.56
CA GLN A 218 13.09 -40.81 20.82
C GLN A 218 12.33 -40.28 19.59
N PRO A 219 12.11 -41.11 18.55
CA PRO A 219 11.16 -40.77 17.50
C PRO A 219 9.80 -40.40 18.10
N GLY A 220 9.24 -39.26 17.68
CA GLY A 220 8.00 -38.69 18.21
C GLY A 220 8.17 -37.75 19.40
N ASP A 221 9.34 -37.68 20.03
CA ASP A 221 9.60 -36.72 21.10
C ASP A 221 9.77 -35.29 20.54
N PRO A 222 9.40 -34.25 21.30
CA PRO A 222 9.66 -32.86 20.95
C PRO A 222 11.14 -32.57 20.69
N LEU A 223 11.42 -31.83 19.63
CA LEU A 223 12.75 -31.32 19.34
C LEU A 223 13.04 -30.06 20.17
N PRO A 224 14.27 -29.92 20.70
CA PRO A 224 14.59 -28.86 21.66
C PRO A 224 14.77 -27.48 21.02
N ASP A 225 15.05 -27.39 19.72
CA ASP A 225 15.39 -26.13 19.05
C ASP A 225 15.22 -26.21 17.51
N ALA A 226 15.31 -25.05 16.85
CA ALA A 226 15.18 -24.98 15.39
C ALA A 226 16.32 -25.67 14.63
N LEU A 227 17.53 -25.76 15.22
CA LEU A 227 18.68 -26.39 14.57
C LEU A 227 18.52 -27.90 14.50
N THR A 228 18.13 -28.53 15.60
CA THR A 228 17.81 -29.96 15.62
C THR A 228 16.64 -30.28 14.67
N GLY A 229 15.63 -29.41 14.61
CA GLY A 229 14.57 -29.44 13.59
C GLY A 229 15.11 -29.39 12.16
N LEU A 230 15.99 -28.43 11.86
CA LEU A 230 16.61 -28.29 10.55
C LEU A 230 17.41 -29.53 10.19
N LEU A 231 18.34 -29.97 11.06
CA LEU A 231 19.23 -31.09 10.79
C LEU A 231 18.47 -32.40 10.53
N THR A 232 17.31 -32.57 11.15
CA THR A 232 16.45 -33.74 10.95
C THR A 232 15.38 -33.55 9.86
N ALA A 233 15.35 -32.39 9.19
CA ALA A 233 14.36 -32.00 8.16
C ALA A 233 12.90 -32.01 8.66
N THR A 234 12.69 -31.58 9.90
CA THR A 234 11.35 -31.48 10.51
C THR A 234 11.05 -30.03 10.92
N PRO A 235 10.47 -29.24 10.01
CA PRO A 235 10.02 -27.89 10.32
C PRO A 235 8.83 -27.92 11.28
N PHE A 236 8.63 -26.80 11.99
CA PHE A 236 7.42 -26.61 12.78
C PHE A 236 6.22 -26.31 11.88
N SER A 237 6.39 -25.48 10.85
CA SER A 237 5.28 -25.13 9.97
C SER A 237 5.69 -25.03 8.51
N TYR A 238 4.71 -25.20 7.63
CA TYR A 238 4.82 -24.93 6.20
C TYR A 238 3.63 -24.11 5.72
N THR A 239 3.89 -23.14 4.86
CA THR A 239 2.85 -22.37 4.18
C THR A 239 3.20 -22.17 2.72
N ILE A 240 2.20 -22.12 1.85
CA ILE A 240 2.35 -21.86 0.41
C ILE A 240 1.09 -21.18 -0.11
N THR A 241 1.21 -20.17 -0.96
CA THR A 241 0.03 -19.56 -1.59
C THR A 241 -0.29 -20.23 -2.90
N ALA A 242 -1.49 -20.77 -3.01
CA ALA A 242 -2.01 -21.36 -4.23
C ALA A 242 -3.06 -20.46 -4.89
N ALA A 243 -3.14 -20.57 -6.21
CA ALA A 243 -4.11 -19.88 -7.04
C ALA A 243 -5.23 -20.84 -7.46
N ALA A 244 -6.48 -20.37 -7.43
CA ALA A 244 -7.58 -21.07 -8.06
C ALA A 244 -7.38 -21.16 -9.58
N SER A 245 -8.03 -22.12 -10.24
CA SER A 245 -7.90 -22.35 -11.69
C SER A 245 -8.25 -21.14 -12.57
N VAL A 246 -9.08 -20.22 -12.06
CA VAL A 246 -9.51 -18.98 -12.74
C VAL A 246 -8.58 -17.78 -12.48
N THR A 247 -7.52 -17.98 -11.71
CA THR A 247 -6.60 -16.94 -11.25
C THR A 247 -5.30 -16.96 -12.06
N PRO A 248 -4.82 -15.81 -12.55
CA PRO A 248 -3.49 -15.71 -13.15
C PRO A 248 -2.38 -16.20 -12.20
N ALA A 249 -1.40 -16.95 -12.73
CA ALA A 249 -0.25 -17.48 -12.00
C ALA A 249 1.08 -17.01 -12.64
N GLY A 250 2.21 -17.48 -12.10
CA GLY A 250 3.55 -17.12 -12.59
C GLY A 250 3.86 -15.62 -12.41
N ASP A 251 4.45 -14.98 -13.42
CA ASP A 251 4.84 -13.56 -13.39
C ASP A 251 3.67 -12.57 -13.27
N LYS A 252 2.44 -13.08 -13.28
CA LYS A 252 1.21 -12.30 -13.14
C LYS A 252 0.35 -12.82 -11.99
N PHE A 253 0.97 -13.43 -10.98
CA PHE A 253 0.27 -14.04 -9.86
C PHE A 253 -0.81 -13.11 -9.26
N ASP A 254 -2.04 -13.60 -9.24
CA ASP A 254 -3.23 -12.88 -8.78
C ASP A 254 -3.48 -11.50 -9.44
N GLU A 255 -3.07 -11.29 -10.70
CA GLU A 255 -3.21 -9.98 -11.37
C GLU A 255 -4.67 -9.46 -11.39
N ALA A 256 -4.94 -8.35 -10.72
CA ALA A 256 -6.25 -7.71 -10.64
C ALA A 256 -6.26 -6.33 -11.30
N ALA A 257 -7.26 -6.04 -12.14
CA ALA A 257 -7.34 -4.81 -12.93
C ALA A 257 -8.13 -3.72 -12.19
N VAL A 258 -7.45 -3.01 -11.29
CA VAL A 258 -8.00 -1.94 -10.44
C VAL A 258 -8.36 -0.69 -11.24
N ARG A 259 -9.61 -0.23 -11.14
CA ARG A 259 -10.14 0.96 -11.83
C ARG A 259 -10.73 1.97 -10.85
N ARG A 260 -10.54 3.25 -11.17
CA ARG A 260 -11.23 4.37 -10.52
C ARG A 260 -11.35 5.55 -11.48
N GLU A 261 -12.42 6.29 -11.36
CA GLU A 261 -12.65 7.54 -12.08
C GLU A 261 -12.82 8.68 -11.08
N ALA A 262 -12.40 9.88 -11.46
CA ALA A 262 -12.69 11.11 -10.73
C ALA A 262 -13.23 12.17 -11.68
N TYR A 263 -14.32 12.81 -11.28
CA TYR A 263 -14.97 13.90 -11.99
C TYR A 263 -14.99 15.11 -11.09
N ASN A 264 -14.20 16.13 -11.43
CA ASN A 264 -14.03 17.31 -10.60
C ASN A 264 -14.48 18.55 -11.34
N PHE A 265 -15.08 19.47 -10.61
CA PHE A 265 -15.45 20.80 -11.07
C PHE A 265 -15.00 21.83 -10.05
N TYR A 266 -14.58 23.01 -10.50
CA TYR A 266 -14.37 24.12 -9.58
C TYR A 266 -14.77 25.47 -10.18
N PHE A 267 -15.09 26.37 -9.27
CA PHE A 267 -15.23 27.81 -9.50
C PHE A 267 -14.48 28.58 -8.41
N GLN A 268 -13.91 29.71 -8.77
CA GLN A 268 -13.23 30.63 -7.87
C GLN A 268 -13.36 32.06 -8.40
N ASP A 269 -13.49 33.03 -7.51
CA ASP A 269 -13.44 34.45 -7.81
C ASP A 269 -12.42 35.15 -6.90
N LEU A 270 -11.53 35.95 -7.50
CA LEU A 270 -10.75 36.95 -6.78
C LEU A 270 -11.39 38.32 -7.00
N TRP A 271 -12.07 38.80 -5.96
CA TRP A 271 -12.79 40.06 -5.96
C TRP A 271 -12.01 41.15 -5.22
N ARG A 272 -11.65 42.20 -5.94
CA ARG A 272 -11.10 43.44 -5.37
C ARG A 272 -12.25 44.36 -4.94
N VAL A 273 -12.79 44.13 -3.75
CA VAL A 273 -13.93 44.89 -3.21
C VAL A 273 -13.66 46.40 -3.24
N ASN A 274 -12.48 46.81 -2.81
CA ASN A 274 -12.00 48.20 -2.88
C ASN A 274 -10.46 48.24 -2.81
N THR A 275 -9.87 49.42 -2.64
CA THR A 275 -8.40 49.61 -2.58
C THR A 275 -7.74 49.01 -1.34
N ARG A 276 -8.52 48.62 -0.32
CA ARG A 276 -8.04 48.03 0.93
C ARG A 276 -8.47 46.58 1.14
N LEU A 277 -9.49 46.09 0.44
CA LEU A 277 -10.07 44.79 0.69
C LEU A 277 -10.11 43.95 -0.59
N SER A 278 -9.51 42.76 -0.51
CA SER A 278 -9.65 41.70 -1.52
C SER A 278 -10.18 40.44 -0.87
N VAL A 279 -11.12 39.78 -1.55
CA VAL A 279 -11.72 38.52 -1.11
C VAL A 279 -11.53 37.50 -2.22
N ASN A 280 -11.04 36.32 -1.87
CA ASN A 280 -10.92 35.19 -2.78
C ASN A 280 -11.75 34.04 -2.23
N TYR A 281 -12.76 33.63 -2.98
CA TYR A 281 -13.66 32.56 -2.56
C TYR A 281 -13.86 31.59 -3.71
N GLY A 282 -14.12 30.34 -3.39
CA GLY A 282 -14.35 29.33 -4.39
C GLY A 282 -14.90 28.05 -3.82
N LEU A 283 -15.40 27.22 -4.72
CA LEU A 283 -15.94 25.91 -4.41
C LEU A 283 -15.35 24.91 -5.41
N ARG A 284 -14.90 23.78 -4.91
CA ARG A 284 -14.55 22.61 -5.70
C ARG A 284 -15.48 21.47 -5.32
N TYR A 285 -15.93 20.72 -6.32
CA TYR A 285 -16.65 19.47 -6.14
C TYR A 285 -15.82 18.35 -6.75
N GLU A 286 -15.56 17.29 -5.99
CA GLU A 286 -14.83 16.10 -6.43
C GLU A 286 -15.69 14.86 -6.26
N LEU A 287 -16.03 14.20 -7.36
CA LEU A 287 -16.75 12.93 -7.33
C LEU A 287 -15.81 11.79 -7.75
N ASN A 288 -15.45 10.95 -6.79
CA ASN A 288 -14.62 9.78 -7.02
C ASN A 288 -15.49 8.55 -7.10
N SER A 289 -15.31 7.75 -8.14
CA SER A 289 -15.96 6.45 -8.21
C SER A 289 -15.36 5.49 -7.18
N ARG A 290 -16.09 4.42 -6.91
CA ARG A 290 -15.61 3.30 -6.08
C ARG A 290 -14.47 2.59 -6.79
N ILE A 291 -13.66 1.88 -6.03
CA ILE A 291 -12.74 0.87 -6.57
C ILE A 291 -13.56 -0.17 -7.34
N LYS A 292 -13.14 -0.47 -8.57
CA LYS A 292 -13.70 -1.52 -9.42
C LYS A 292 -12.60 -2.44 -9.92
N GLU A 293 -12.96 -3.66 -10.24
CA GLU A 293 -12.08 -4.62 -10.90
C GLU A 293 -12.70 -5.05 -12.24
N ALA A 294 -11.92 -5.04 -13.32
CA ALA A 294 -12.45 -5.17 -14.68
C ALA A 294 -13.06 -6.55 -14.98
N LYS A 295 -12.62 -7.60 -14.28
CA LYS A 295 -13.09 -8.99 -14.38
C LYS A 295 -13.93 -9.42 -13.17
N ARG A 296 -14.40 -8.47 -12.34
CA ARG A 296 -15.20 -8.74 -11.12
C ARG A 296 -14.50 -9.68 -10.12
N ARG A 297 -13.16 -9.66 -10.10
CA ARG A 297 -12.29 -10.38 -9.17
C ARG A 297 -12.24 -9.63 -7.83
N THR A 298 -13.40 -9.47 -7.22
CA THR A 298 -13.55 -8.82 -5.91
C THR A 298 -14.25 -9.72 -4.92
N SER A 299 -13.88 -9.60 -3.66
CA SER A 299 -14.53 -10.30 -2.56
C SER A 299 -14.47 -9.49 -1.27
N ILE A 300 -15.37 -9.79 -0.34
CA ILE A 300 -15.47 -9.06 0.93
C ILE A 300 -16.17 -9.90 2.01
N ALA A 301 -15.70 -9.81 3.26
CA ALA A 301 -16.45 -10.26 4.42
C ALA A 301 -17.40 -9.15 4.91
N VAL A 302 -18.66 -9.51 5.13
CA VAL A 302 -19.71 -8.57 5.57
C VAL A 302 -20.27 -9.02 6.92
N PRO A 303 -20.20 -8.18 7.96
CA PRO A 303 -20.84 -8.49 9.24
C PRO A 303 -22.35 -8.29 9.09
N ILE A 304 -23.12 -9.26 9.57
CA ILE A 304 -24.58 -9.23 9.57
C ILE A 304 -25.14 -9.54 10.96
N ASP A 305 -26.30 -8.95 11.27
CA ASP A 305 -27.01 -9.17 12.52
C ASP A 305 -27.86 -10.46 12.49
N ALA A 306 -28.59 -10.72 13.57
CA ALA A 306 -29.47 -11.88 13.70
C ALA A 306 -30.62 -11.90 12.67
N ASN A 307 -30.96 -10.76 12.07
CA ASN A 307 -31.98 -10.60 11.05
C ASN A 307 -31.39 -10.57 9.63
N GLU A 308 -30.12 -10.96 9.48
CA GLU A 308 -29.37 -10.97 8.22
C GLU A 308 -29.13 -9.59 7.58
N ASN A 309 -29.26 -8.51 8.35
CA ASN A 309 -28.96 -7.17 7.84
C ASN A 309 -27.49 -6.81 8.06
N GLU A 310 -26.89 -6.09 7.11
CA GLU A 310 -25.53 -5.56 7.25
C GLU A 310 -25.40 -4.69 8.51
N THR A 311 -24.35 -4.93 9.29
CA THR A 311 -24.15 -4.25 10.59
C THR A 311 -22.70 -3.78 10.79
N SER A 312 -22.32 -3.39 12.01
CA SER A 312 -20.92 -3.09 12.37
C SER A 312 -20.17 -4.36 12.77
N PHE A 313 -18.86 -4.43 12.45
CA PHE A 313 -17.97 -5.49 12.96
C PHE A 313 -17.86 -5.53 14.48
N LEU A 314 -18.28 -4.45 15.17
CA LEU A 314 -18.26 -4.36 16.63
C LEU A 314 -19.63 -4.66 17.26
N THR A 315 -20.62 -5.03 16.45
CA THR A 315 -21.97 -5.35 16.96
C THR A 315 -21.92 -6.67 17.71
N PRO A 316 -22.40 -6.74 18.97
CA PRO A 316 -22.45 -7.99 19.71
C PRO A 316 -23.19 -9.08 18.93
N ASN A 317 -22.61 -10.28 18.88
CA ASN A 317 -23.15 -11.46 18.20
C ASN A 317 -23.37 -11.30 16.69
N ALA A 318 -22.76 -10.30 16.04
CA ALA A 318 -22.72 -10.28 14.58
C ALA A 318 -21.96 -11.51 14.07
N ARG A 319 -22.45 -12.09 12.97
CA ARG A 319 -21.73 -13.11 12.21
C ARG A 319 -21.22 -12.51 10.90
N GLN A 320 -20.33 -13.21 10.21
CA GLN A 320 -19.86 -12.77 8.90
C GLN A 320 -20.34 -13.69 7.79
N VAL A 321 -20.64 -13.07 6.64
CA VAL A 321 -20.83 -13.77 5.36
C VAL A 321 -19.75 -13.30 4.40
N PHE A 322 -19.35 -14.19 3.49
CA PHE A 322 -18.34 -13.87 2.50
C PHE A 322 -18.96 -13.75 1.12
N LEU A 323 -18.83 -12.58 0.49
CA LEU A 323 -19.41 -12.28 -0.81
C LEU A 323 -18.33 -12.22 -1.87
N TYR A 324 -18.56 -12.91 -2.98
CA TYR A 324 -17.83 -12.71 -4.23
C TYR A 324 -18.57 -11.73 -5.14
N ASN A 325 -17.82 -10.94 -5.91
CA ASN A 325 -18.33 -9.87 -6.77
C ASN A 325 -19.34 -8.96 -6.04
N PRO A 326 -18.98 -8.35 -4.89
CA PRO A 326 -19.87 -7.43 -4.20
C PRO A 326 -20.17 -6.21 -5.08
N GLN A 327 -21.45 -5.92 -5.31
CA GLN A 327 -21.92 -4.78 -6.10
C GLN A 327 -23.04 -4.02 -5.34
N PRO A 328 -22.80 -2.77 -4.90
CA PRO A 328 -21.49 -2.12 -4.85
C PRO A 328 -20.59 -2.70 -3.75
N VAL A 329 -19.27 -2.55 -3.91
CA VAL A 329 -18.29 -2.91 -2.87
C VAL A 329 -18.49 -2.07 -1.59
N TYR A 330 -18.65 -0.76 -1.76
CA TYR A 330 -19.02 0.19 -0.71
C TYR A 330 -19.82 1.35 -1.34
N PRO A 331 -20.58 2.15 -0.57
CA PRO A 331 -21.38 3.27 -1.08
C PRO A 331 -20.53 4.30 -1.84
N LEU A 332 -21.16 5.02 -2.77
CA LEU A 332 -20.48 6.10 -3.49
C LEU A 332 -20.56 7.33 -2.60
N ASP A 333 -19.43 7.88 -2.18
CA ASP A 333 -19.40 9.13 -1.43
C ASP A 333 -19.59 10.32 -2.38
N ARG A 334 -20.67 11.08 -2.16
CA ARG A 334 -21.03 12.27 -2.93
C ARG A 334 -20.71 13.57 -2.18
N ASN A 335 -20.09 13.50 -1.01
CA ASN A 335 -19.82 14.67 -0.16
C ASN A 335 -18.48 15.35 -0.46
N GLY A 336 -18.02 15.29 -1.71
CA GLY A 336 -16.72 15.81 -2.12
C GLY A 336 -16.66 17.34 -2.27
N TRP A 337 -17.17 18.08 -1.29
CA TRP A 337 -17.19 19.55 -1.31
C TRP A 337 -15.92 20.13 -0.68
N GLY A 338 -15.21 20.95 -1.45
CA GLY A 338 -14.02 21.69 -1.02
C GLY A 338 -14.21 23.20 -1.14
N PRO A 339 -14.95 23.85 -0.22
CA PRO A 339 -15.02 25.30 -0.15
C PRO A 339 -13.67 25.91 0.26
N ARG A 340 -13.42 27.13 -0.20
CA ARG A 340 -12.26 27.95 0.19
C ARG A 340 -12.64 29.42 0.25
N LEU A 341 -12.04 30.11 1.21
CA LEU A 341 -12.19 31.55 1.41
C LEU A 341 -10.87 32.11 1.92
N SER A 342 -10.43 33.23 1.37
CA SER A 342 -9.40 34.07 1.95
C SER A 342 -9.73 35.54 1.80
N VAL A 343 -9.26 36.34 2.75
CA VAL A 343 -9.47 37.78 2.85
C VAL A 343 -8.14 38.44 3.11
N ASP A 344 -7.85 39.47 2.31
CA ASP A 344 -6.70 40.35 2.47
C ASP A 344 -7.22 41.76 2.74
N TYR A 345 -6.86 42.33 3.89
CA TYR A 345 -7.33 43.65 4.34
C TYR A 345 -6.17 44.55 4.73
N ALA A 346 -5.95 45.62 3.95
CA ALA A 346 -5.03 46.70 4.27
C ALA A 346 -5.64 47.59 5.36
N LEU A 347 -5.36 47.25 6.62
CA LEU A 347 -5.79 48.02 7.79
C LEU A 347 -5.21 49.43 7.75
N THR A 348 -3.95 49.57 7.34
CA THR A 348 -3.28 50.85 7.08
C THR A 348 -2.46 50.77 5.78
N LYS A 349 -1.77 51.84 5.39
CA LYS A 349 -0.82 51.81 4.26
C LYS A 349 0.38 50.89 4.50
N HIS A 350 0.65 50.52 5.76
CA HIS A 350 1.81 49.74 6.17
C HIS A 350 1.42 48.45 6.91
N THR A 351 0.13 48.17 7.06
CA THR A 351 -0.36 47.02 7.82
C THR A 351 -1.40 46.28 7.00
N THR A 352 -1.15 45.02 6.72
CA THR A 352 -2.08 44.14 6.00
C THR A 352 -2.40 42.93 6.87
N LEU A 353 -3.68 42.62 6.99
CA LEU A 353 -4.19 41.41 7.63
C LEU A 353 -4.56 40.39 6.57
N HIS A 354 -4.24 39.13 6.85
CA HIS A 354 -4.51 37.98 6.00
C HIS A 354 -5.30 36.96 6.82
N GLY A 355 -6.37 36.42 6.26
CA GLY A 355 -7.11 35.34 6.88
C GLY A 355 -7.69 34.42 5.82
N GLY A 356 -7.70 33.11 6.06
CA GLY A 356 -8.32 32.19 5.13
C GLY A 356 -8.49 30.78 5.67
N GLY A 357 -9.28 30.00 4.96
CA GLY A 357 -9.46 28.59 5.22
C GLY A 357 -9.98 27.86 3.99
N ALA A 358 -9.72 26.56 3.95
CA ALA A 358 -10.15 25.68 2.88
C ALA A 358 -10.39 24.26 3.38
N ILE A 359 -11.30 23.55 2.72
CA ILE A 359 -11.46 22.11 2.83
C ILE A 359 -10.95 21.47 1.53
N THR A 360 -10.09 20.48 1.67
CA THR A 360 -9.57 19.67 0.57
C THR A 360 -9.97 18.23 0.78
N THR A 361 -10.73 17.67 -0.15
CA THR A 361 -11.11 16.25 -0.16
C THR A 361 -9.91 15.37 -0.46
N LEU A 362 -9.89 14.18 0.13
CA LEU A 362 -8.87 13.17 -0.10
C LEU A 362 -9.42 12.07 -1.01
N LEU A 363 -8.57 11.69 -1.95
CA LEU A 363 -8.82 10.59 -2.87
C LEU A 363 -8.37 9.28 -2.23
N PRO A 364 -9.19 8.22 -2.28
CA PRO A 364 -8.78 6.92 -1.76
C PRO A 364 -7.50 6.39 -2.41
N ASN A 365 -6.51 5.94 -1.65
CA ASN A 365 -5.29 5.37 -2.22
C ASN A 365 -5.56 3.96 -2.79
N LEU A 366 -5.39 3.77 -4.10
CA LEU A 366 -5.67 2.48 -4.77
C LEU A 366 -4.74 1.32 -4.39
N TRP A 367 -3.64 1.59 -3.69
CA TRP A 367 -2.74 0.58 -3.17
C TRP A 367 -2.99 0.35 -1.68
N LEU A 368 -2.84 1.39 -0.85
CA LEU A 368 -2.92 1.27 0.61
C LEU A 368 -4.34 1.01 1.13
N GLU A 369 -5.36 1.46 0.40
CA GLU A 369 -6.76 1.35 0.84
C GLU A 369 -7.55 0.30 0.05
N ASN A 370 -6.90 -0.44 -0.85
CA ASN A 370 -7.54 -1.49 -1.62
C ASN A 370 -7.41 -2.85 -0.92
N SER A 371 -8.48 -3.27 -0.26
CA SER A 371 -8.60 -4.61 0.34
C SER A 371 -9.80 -5.36 -0.20
N VAL A 372 -10.04 -5.25 -1.51
CA VAL A 372 -11.21 -5.89 -2.16
C VAL A 372 -10.90 -6.58 -3.46
N THR A 373 -9.75 -6.33 -4.08
CA THR A 373 -9.36 -6.95 -5.35
C THR A 373 -8.36 -8.07 -5.11
N GLY A 374 -8.53 -9.21 -5.78
CA GLY A 374 -7.70 -10.40 -5.52
C GLY A 374 -8.06 -11.09 -4.20
N GLY A 375 -7.25 -12.05 -3.77
CA GLY A 375 -7.46 -12.80 -2.52
C GLY A 375 -8.56 -13.86 -2.59
N PHE A 376 -8.92 -14.46 -1.44
CA PHE A 376 -9.92 -15.53 -1.38
C PHE A 376 -11.24 -15.15 -2.06
N PRO A 377 -11.85 -16.00 -2.91
CA PRO A 377 -11.50 -17.39 -3.24
C PRO A 377 -10.58 -17.56 -4.46
N LEU A 378 -9.96 -16.49 -4.94
CA LEU A 378 -9.08 -16.51 -6.10
C LEU A 378 -7.70 -17.06 -5.76
N THR A 379 -7.24 -16.82 -4.53
CA THR A 379 -6.02 -17.36 -3.95
C THR A 379 -6.30 -17.77 -2.50
N PHE A 380 -5.54 -18.74 -2.00
CA PHE A 380 -5.56 -19.09 -0.58
C PHE A 380 -4.17 -19.55 -0.17
N GLN A 381 -3.80 -19.26 1.09
CA GLN A 381 -2.50 -19.61 1.65
C GLN A 381 -2.72 -20.58 2.82
N PRO A 382 -2.75 -21.90 2.57
CA PRO A 382 -2.76 -22.87 3.65
C PRO A 382 -1.55 -22.74 4.56
N VAL A 383 -1.76 -22.97 5.84
CA VAL A 383 -0.71 -23.07 6.85
C VAL A 383 -0.91 -24.39 7.58
N VAL A 384 0.14 -25.20 7.62
CA VAL A 384 0.16 -26.47 8.36
C VAL A 384 1.26 -26.44 9.40
N THR A 385 1.01 -27.08 10.53
CA THR A 385 1.91 -27.13 11.68
C THR A 385 2.18 -28.56 12.11
N ALA A 386 3.33 -28.80 12.72
CA ALA A 386 3.69 -30.13 13.20
C ALA A 386 2.80 -30.49 14.40
N LEU A 387 2.13 -31.63 14.31
CA LEU A 387 1.32 -32.20 15.39
C LEU A 387 1.94 -33.52 15.88
N PRO A 388 1.64 -33.96 17.11
CA PRO A 388 2.05 -35.28 17.57
C PRO A 388 1.60 -36.37 16.59
N GLY A 389 2.55 -37.13 16.04
CA GLY A 389 2.29 -38.19 15.06
C GLY A 389 1.98 -37.72 13.62
N VAL A 390 1.93 -36.41 13.37
CA VAL A 390 1.72 -35.82 12.03
C VAL A 390 2.80 -34.74 11.79
N PRO A 391 3.99 -35.13 11.32
CA PRO A 391 5.06 -34.19 11.04
C PRO A 391 4.77 -33.40 9.75
N VAL A 392 5.31 -32.18 9.67
CA VAL A 392 5.38 -31.43 8.40
C VAL A 392 6.52 -32.03 7.57
N ALA A 393 6.19 -32.58 6.40
CA ALA A 393 7.19 -33.15 5.51
C ALA A 393 7.99 -32.03 4.83
N PHE A 394 9.31 -32.04 5.03
CA PHE A 394 10.21 -31.15 4.30
C PHE A 394 10.47 -31.67 2.88
N SER A 395 10.59 -30.76 1.93
CA SER A 395 11.04 -31.05 0.57
C SER A 395 11.79 -29.87 -0.01
N THR A 396 12.81 -30.14 -0.82
CA THR A 396 13.56 -29.10 -1.57
C THR A 396 12.87 -28.65 -2.86
N ALA A 397 11.79 -29.32 -3.26
CA ALA A 397 11.02 -29.00 -4.46
C ALA A 397 9.69 -28.33 -4.11
N VAL A 398 9.26 -27.40 -4.97
CA VAL A 398 7.96 -26.73 -4.83
C VAL A 398 6.86 -27.62 -5.38
N VAL A 399 5.86 -27.93 -4.56
CA VAL A 399 4.64 -28.63 -4.98
C VAL A 399 3.44 -27.73 -4.70
N GLN A 400 2.77 -27.30 -5.77
CA GLN A 400 1.56 -26.47 -5.67
C GLN A 400 0.37 -27.31 -5.19
N PRO A 401 -0.30 -26.95 -4.10
CA PRO A 401 -1.51 -27.65 -3.68
C PRO A 401 -2.67 -27.30 -4.62
N THR A 402 -3.58 -28.26 -4.82
CA THR A 402 -4.84 -28.00 -5.52
C THR A 402 -5.85 -27.49 -4.50
N LEU A 403 -6.33 -26.26 -4.67
CA LEU A 403 -7.37 -25.70 -3.81
C LEU A 403 -8.72 -26.39 -4.07
N PRO A 404 -9.57 -26.56 -3.04
CA PRO A 404 -10.94 -26.99 -3.23
C PRO A 404 -11.72 -26.02 -4.12
N ASP A 405 -12.75 -26.54 -4.77
CA ASP A 405 -13.68 -25.72 -5.53
C ASP A 405 -14.58 -24.89 -4.59
N PRO A 406 -14.70 -23.56 -4.78
CA PRO A 406 -15.64 -22.76 -4.01
C PRO A 406 -17.08 -22.92 -4.50
N TYR A 407 -18.02 -23.06 -3.57
CA TYR A 407 -19.46 -23.17 -3.86
C TYR A 407 -20.22 -21.99 -3.27
N THR A 408 -21.39 -21.69 -3.83
CA THR A 408 -22.36 -20.80 -3.20
C THR A 408 -23.11 -21.53 -2.09
N THR A 409 -23.73 -20.78 -1.19
CA THR A 409 -24.63 -21.34 -0.16
C THR A 409 -25.83 -22.14 -0.71
N GLN A 410 -26.14 -22.00 -1.99
CA GLN A 410 -27.15 -22.80 -2.70
C GLN A 410 -26.56 -24.09 -3.33
N GLY A 411 -25.29 -24.41 -3.08
CA GLY A 411 -24.61 -25.60 -3.57
C GLY A 411 -24.13 -25.52 -5.02
N GLN A 412 -24.13 -24.34 -5.64
CA GLN A 412 -23.66 -24.16 -7.02
C GLN A 412 -22.16 -23.86 -7.06
N LEU A 413 -21.42 -24.43 -8.01
CA LEU A 413 -20.01 -24.09 -8.21
C LEU A 413 -19.87 -22.60 -8.54
N LEU A 414 -19.05 -21.88 -7.77
CA LEU A 414 -18.90 -20.43 -7.91
C LEU A 414 -18.32 -20.07 -9.28
N PHE A 415 -17.36 -20.85 -9.77
CA PHE A 415 -16.68 -20.65 -11.05
C PHE A 415 -17.09 -21.68 -12.13
N SER A 416 -18.39 -21.96 -12.25
CA SER A 416 -18.94 -23.02 -13.13
C SER A 416 -18.55 -22.99 -14.62
N GLY A 417 -18.05 -21.85 -15.12
CA GLY A 417 -17.57 -21.69 -16.50
C GLY A 417 -16.07 -21.43 -16.65
N GLY A 418 -15.27 -21.60 -15.59
CA GLY A 418 -13.83 -21.26 -15.60
C GLY A 418 -13.55 -19.76 -15.77
N ASP A 419 -14.54 -18.92 -15.53
CA ASP A 419 -14.48 -17.47 -15.74
C ASP A 419 -15.02 -16.73 -14.51
N SER A 420 -14.10 -16.06 -13.82
CA SER A 420 -14.35 -15.29 -12.60
C SER A 420 -15.28 -14.09 -12.81
N SER A 421 -15.49 -13.64 -14.07
CA SER A 421 -16.32 -12.49 -14.40
C SER A 421 -17.81 -12.81 -14.56
N ARG A 422 -18.16 -14.09 -14.70
CA ARG A 422 -19.53 -14.56 -14.91
C ARG A 422 -20.31 -14.78 -13.62
N VAL A 423 -19.64 -14.72 -12.47
CA VAL A 423 -20.29 -14.88 -11.17
C VAL A 423 -21.30 -13.74 -10.96
N PRO A 424 -22.55 -14.05 -10.56
CA PRO A 424 -23.54 -13.03 -10.23
C PRO A 424 -23.07 -12.04 -9.17
N ALA A 425 -23.66 -10.85 -9.15
CA ALA A 425 -23.37 -9.86 -8.13
C ALA A 425 -23.78 -10.36 -6.73
N ASN A 426 -22.94 -10.08 -5.72
CA ASN A 426 -23.18 -10.42 -4.31
C ASN A 426 -23.38 -11.93 -4.08
N ALA A 427 -22.70 -12.79 -4.83
CA ALA A 427 -22.79 -14.23 -4.63
C ALA A 427 -22.15 -14.63 -3.30
N GLN A 428 -22.94 -15.18 -2.37
CA GLN A 428 -22.44 -15.62 -1.08
C GLN A 428 -21.78 -16.99 -1.18
N ILE A 429 -20.52 -17.07 -0.75
CA ILE A 429 -19.73 -18.30 -0.72
C ILE A 429 -20.12 -19.14 0.49
N ASP A 430 -20.25 -20.45 0.30
CA ASP A 430 -20.32 -21.44 1.37
C ASP A 430 -18.92 -21.61 1.98
N LEU A 431 -18.63 -20.73 2.93
CA LEU A 431 -17.33 -20.68 3.58
C LEU A 431 -17.05 -21.95 4.40
N GLN A 432 -18.06 -22.47 5.09
CA GLN A 432 -17.93 -23.64 5.95
C GLN A 432 -17.59 -24.89 5.15
N ARG A 433 -18.27 -25.08 4.00
CA ARG A 433 -17.93 -26.17 3.08
C ARG A 433 -16.49 -26.06 2.61
N TYR A 434 -16.06 -24.87 2.17
CA TYR A 434 -14.69 -24.67 1.73
C TYR A 434 -13.66 -24.99 2.83
N GLN A 435 -13.91 -24.60 4.10
CA GLN A 435 -12.99 -24.95 5.21
C GLN A 435 -12.93 -26.44 5.45
N THR A 436 -14.07 -27.11 5.35
CA THR A 436 -14.15 -28.56 5.57
C THR A 436 -13.37 -29.30 4.46
N ASP A 437 -13.60 -28.92 3.21
CA ASP A 437 -12.92 -29.50 2.05
C ASP A 437 -11.41 -29.19 2.10
N LEU A 438 -11.03 -27.99 2.55
CA LEU A 438 -9.64 -27.59 2.69
C LEU A 438 -8.95 -28.32 3.85
N ALA A 439 -9.61 -28.46 4.99
CA ALA A 439 -9.09 -29.23 6.12
C ALA A 439 -8.89 -30.70 5.72
N ALA A 440 -9.78 -31.29 4.92
CA ALA A 440 -9.64 -32.68 4.48
C ALA A 440 -8.39 -32.94 3.61
N ILE A 441 -7.81 -31.90 2.99
CA ILE A 441 -6.59 -32.01 2.17
C ILE A 441 -5.34 -31.49 2.87
N THR A 442 -5.45 -30.90 4.07
CA THR A 442 -4.30 -30.52 4.89
C THR A 442 -3.85 -31.68 5.76
N PRO A 443 -2.53 -31.94 5.88
CA PRO A 443 -1.98 -32.84 6.88
C PRO A 443 -2.63 -32.65 8.26
N GLY A 444 -2.98 -33.75 8.91
CA GLY A 444 -3.60 -33.72 10.25
C GLY A 444 -5.04 -33.20 10.31
N ASN A 445 -5.66 -32.95 9.15
CA ASN A 445 -6.97 -32.29 9.03
C ASN A 445 -7.02 -30.92 9.71
N GLU A 446 -5.91 -30.17 9.64
CA GLU A 446 -5.78 -28.87 10.30
C GLU A 446 -6.77 -27.85 9.73
N VAL A 447 -7.58 -27.29 10.62
CA VAL A 447 -8.56 -26.25 10.31
C VAL A 447 -7.84 -24.98 9.82
N GLN A 448 -8.26 -24.49 8.66
CA GLN A 448 -7.72 -23.29 8.03
C GLN A 448 -8.65 -22.10 8.27
N LEU A 449 -8.15 -21.07 8.96
CA LEU A 449 -8.90 -19.85 9.23
C LEU A 449 -8.76 -18.84 8.08
N PHE A 450 -9.85 -18.12 7.76
CA PHE A 450 -9.81 -17.06 6.74
C PHE A 450 -9.40 -15.73 7.32
N ALA A 451 -8.34 -15.13 6.78
CA ALA A 451 -7.84 -13.82 7.17
C ALA A 451 -8.05 -12.79 6.05
N PRO A 452 -9.30 -12.34 5.77
CA PRO A 452 -9.53 -11.39 4.70
C PRO A 452 -9.04 -9.99 5.05
N GLY A 453 -8.50 -9.29 4.04
CA GLY A 453 -8.53 -7.84 4.02
C GLY A 453 -9.93 -7.38 3.64
N VAL A 454 -10.45 -6.35 4.31
CA VAL A 454 -11.81 -5.85 4.08
C VAL A 454 -11.80 -4.34 3.99
N ILE A 455 -12.62 -3.76 3.10
CA ILE A 455 -13.00 -2.35 3.18
C ILE A 455 -14.38 -2.22 3.80
N SER A 456 -14.56 -1.33 4.76
CA SER A 456 -15.85 -1.12 5.40
C SER A 456 -16.90 -0.66 4.38
N ARG A 457 -18.10 -1.23 4.44
CA ARG A 457 -19.26 -0.72 3.68
C ARG A 457 -19.75 0.65 4.16
N LYS A 458 -19.13 1.24 5.17
CA LYS A 458 -19.32 2.64 5.59
C LYS A 458 -18.16 3.54 5.17
N PHE A 459 -17.25 3.05 4.33
CA PHE A 459 -16.10 3.81 3.87
C PHE A 459 -16.53 5.04 3.05
N ARG A 460 -15.87 6.16 3.29
CA ARG A 460 -16.10 7.48 2.69
C ARG A 460 -14.77 8.20 2.44
N ASN A 461 -14.81 9.29 1.69
CA ASN A 461 -13.62 10.10 1.44
C ASN A 461 -13.28 10.92 2.70
N GLY A 462 -12.00 10.90 3.09
CA GLY A 462 -11.50 11.83 4.12
C GLY A 462 -11.35 13.24 3.58
N TYR A 463 -11.12 14.22 4.46
CA TYR A 463 -10.78 15.58 4.06
C TYR A 463 -9.81 16.25 5.02
N VAL A 464 -9.14 17.28 4.52
CA VAL A 464 -8.22 18.13 5.27
C VAL A 464 -8.77 19.55 5.30
N ALA A 465 -9.01 20.07 6.49
CA ALA A 465 -9.29 21.48 6.72
C ALA A 465 -7.98 22.22 6.99
N THR A 466 -7.73 23.31 6.26
CA THR A 466 -6.61 24.23 6.52
C THR A 466 -7.14 25.60 6.86
N PHE A 467 -6.45 26.31 7.76
CA PHE A 467 -6.76 27.69 8.10
C PHE A 467 -5.47 28.47 8.37
N THR A 468 -5.48 29.73 7.97
CA THR A 468 -4.37 30.65 8.11
C THR A 468 -4.85 32.00 8.64
N ALA A 469 -4.03 32.61 9.48
CA ALA A 469 -4.20 33.98 9.92
C ALA A 469 -2.82 34.63 9.96
N GLY A 470 -2.67 35.84 9.44
CA GLY A 470 -1.39 36.52 9.37
C GLY A 470 -1.49 38.03 9.35
N ILE A 471 -0.37 38.66 9.66
CA ILE A 471 -0.19 40.11 9.63
C ILE A 471 1.15 40.42 8.97
N ASP A 472 1.11 41.35 8.03
CA ASP A 472 2.26 41.99 7.43
C ASP A 472 2.34 43.43 7.94
N GLN A 473 3.49 43.83 8.46
CA GLN A 473 3.78 45.19 8.91
C GLN A 473 5.05 45.71 8.23
N GLU A 474 4.93 46.84 7.55
CA GLU A 474 6.05 47.61 7.04
C GLU A 474 6.50 48.65 8.08
N ILE A 475 7.80 48.65 8.37
CA ILE A 475 8.46 49.64 9.24
C ILE A 475 9.68 50.14 8.49
N ARG A 476 9.58 51.36 7.92
CA ARG A 476 10.61 51.95 7.05
C ARG A 476 10.97 51.02 5.88
N ASN A 477 12.12 50.36 5.97
CA ASN A 477 12.72 49.53 4.92
C ASN A 477 12.61 48.04 5.25
N VAL A 478 11.88 47.70 6.32
CA VAL A 478 11.76 46.34 6.86
C VAL A 478 10.31 45.91 6.77
N LYS A 479 10.08 44.71 6.23
CA LYS A 479 8.77 44.06 6.26
C LYS A 479 8.81 42.92 7.28
N LEU A 480 7.97 43.04 8.29
CA LEU A 480 7.76 42.02 9.33
C LEU A 480 6.48 41.25 9.00
N SER A 481 6.58 39.92 8.97
CA SER A 481 5.43 39.04 8.73
C SER A 481 5.31 38.02 9.85
N ALA A 482 4.12 37.90 10.41
CA ALA A 482 3.76 36.84 11.36
C ALA A 482 2.54 36.08 10.83
N ALA A 483 2.58 34.75 10.87
CA ALA A 483 1.50 33.90 10.41
C ALA A 483 1.31 32.69 11.33
N TYR A 484 0.04 32.31 11.48
CA TYR A 484 -0.42 31.08 12.12
C TYR A 484 -1.05 30.18 11.06
N VAL A 485 -0.71 28.89 11.10
CA VAL A 485 -1.24 27.89 10.18
C VAL A 485 -1.70 26.67 10.99
N GLY A 486 -2.92 26.23 10.73
CA GLY A 486 -3.43 24.99 11.29
C GLY A 486 -4.02 24.09 10.21
N THR A 487 -3.88 22.78 10.46
CA THR A 487 -4.36 21.73 9.59
C THR A 487 -5.05 20.67 10.44
N SER A 488 -6.24 20.24 10.02
CA SER A 488 -7.00 19.16 10.66
C SER A 488 -7.45 18.15 9.62
N GLY A 489 -7.10 16.88 9.80
CA GLY A 489 -7.61 15.76 9.02
C GLY A 489 -8.83 15.15 9.68
N VAL A 490 -9.86 14.86 8.89
CA VAL A 490 -11.13 14.28 9.35
C VAL A 490 -11.49 13.11 8.44
N HIS A 491 -12.00 12.01 9.04
CA HIS A 491 -12.37 10.79 8.32
C HIS A 491 -11.21 10.21 7.50
N LEU A 492 -9.99 10.30 8.03
CA LEU A 492 -8.83 9.72 7.40
C LEU A 492 -8.96 8.19 7.40
N PRO A 493 -8.48 7.51 6.34
CA PRO A 493 -8.40 6.06 6.34
C PRO A 493 -7.67 5.54 7.57
N SER A 494 -8.21 4.48 8.16
CA SER A 494 -7.63 3.78 9.28
C SER A 494 -7.86 2.29 9.15
N VAL A 495 -7.03 1.55 9.86
CA VAL A 495 -7.08 0.11 9.93
C VAL A 495 -7.46 -0.27 11.35
N PHE A 496 -8.41 -1.20 11.49
CA PHE A 496 -8.66 -1.87 12.77
C PHE A 496 -8.87 -3.37 12.53
N SER A 497 -8.59 -4.17 13.56
CA SER A 497 -8.68 -5.63 13.52
C SER A 497 -9.83 -6.10 14.42
N PRO A 498 -11.01 -6.41 13.86
CA PRO A 498 -12.15 -6.84 14.66
C PRO A 498 -12.03 -8.29 15.15
N ASN A 499 -11.16 -9.10 14.54
CA ASN A 499 -10.95 -10.51 14.90
C ASN A 499 -9.53 -10.80 15.42
N GLY A 500 -9.09 -9.99 16.39
CA GLY A 500 -7.91 -10.26 17.22
C GLY A 500 -6.59 -10.44 16.46
N TYR A 501 -5.76 -11.32 17.01
CA TYR A 501 -4.44 -11.72 16.52
C TYR A 501 -4.36 -13.25 16.50
N THR A 502 -3.33 -13.82 15.86
CA THR A 502 -3.18 -15.28 15.78
C THR A 502 -3.09 -15.91 17.18
N GLY A 503 -3.97 -16.87 17.47
CA GLY A 503 -4.04 -17.51 18.80
C GLY A 503 -4.85 -16.73 19.84
N ALA A 504 -5.59 -15.70 19.43
CA ALA A 504 -6.52 -15.00 20.31
C ALA A 504 -7.64 -15.91 20.84
N GLU A 505 -8.01 -15.72 22.11
CA GLU A 505 -9.17 -16.38 22.73
C GLU A 505 -10.49 -15.82 22.18
N ALA A 506 -11.59 -16.54 22.40
CA ALA A 506 -12.92 -16.18 21.90
C ALA A 506 -13.36 -14.73 22.24
N ALA A 507 -12.91 -14.18 23.36
CA ALA A 507 -13.22 -12.80 23.75
C ALA A 507 -12.61 -11.73 22.81
N PHE A 508 -11.52 -12.07 22.11
CA PHE A 508 -10.80 -11.19 21.19
C PHE A 508 -10.93 -11.64 19.73
N ALA A 509 -11.55 -12.80 19.48
CA ALA A 509 -11.77 -13.38 18.17
C ALA A 509 -13.25 -13.75 17.94
N PRO A 510 -14.16 -12.75 17.88
CA PRO A 510 -15.60 -12.96 17.83
C PRO A 510 -16.10 -13.69 16.57
N TYR A 511 -15.29 -13.75 15.51
CA TYR A 511 -15.61 -14.42 14.24
C TYR A 511 -14.89 -15.77 14.07
N THR A 512 -14.07 -16.16 15.04
CA THR A 512 -13.47 -17.50 15.11
C THR A 512 -14.42 -18.44 15.86
N GLN A 513 -14.60 -19.65 15.32
CA GLN A 513 -15.42 -20.68 15.96
C GLN A 513 -14.53 -21.54 16.87
N PHE A 514 -15.01 -21.79 18.08
CA PHE A 514 -14.32 -22.60 19.09
C PHE A 514 -15.23 -23.72 19.60
N ASN A 515 -14.64 -24.87 19.92
CA ASN A 515 -15.33 -25.92 20.67
C ASN A 515 -15.34 -25.61 22.18
N ALA A 516 -15.99 -26.47 22.98
CA ALA A 516 -16.08 -26.30 24.43
C ALA A 516 -14.73 -26.34 25.17
N ALA A 517 -13.69 -26.90 24.56
CA ALA A 517 -12.32 -26.92 25.09
C ALA A 517 -11.50 -25.68 24.68
N GLY A 518 -12.09 -24.75 23.92
CA GLY A 518 -11.40 -23.55 23.42
C GLY A 518 -10.52 -23.81 22.20
N HIS A 519 -10.62 -24.98 21.55
CA HIS A 519 -9.90 -25.23 20.29
C HIS A 519 -10.68 -24.67 19.11
N VAL A 520 -9.95 -24.12 18.14
CA VAL A 520 -10.50 -23.60 16.91
C VAL A 520 -11.13 -24.71 16.07
N THR A 521 -12.34 -24.46 15.55
CA THR A 521 -13.07 -25.39 14.67
C THR A 521 -13.44 -24.81 13.31
N GLY A 522 -13.27 -23.50 13.10
CA GLY A 522 -13.55 -22.86 11.81
C GLY A 522 -13.75 -21.35 11.93
N GLY A 523 -14.30 -20.75 10.87
CA GLY A 523 -14.57 -19.31 10.81
C GLY A 523 -13.37 -18.48 10.34
N PHE A 524 -13.26 -17.27 10.87
CA PHE A 524 -12.28 -16.29 10.45
C PHE A 524 -11.06 -16.28 11.37
N GLY A 525 -9.91 -15.94 10.83
CA GLY A 525 -8.68 -15.65 11.55
C GLY A 525 -8.49 -14.15 11.73
N PRO A 526 -7.27 -13.68 12.02
CA PRO A 526 -6.99 -12.26 12.12
C PRO A 526 -7.35 -11.55 10.83
N GLU A 527 -8.26 -10.59 10.91
CA GLU A 527 -8.73 -9.82 9.76
C GLU A 527 -8.47 -8.34 9.95
N VAL A 528 -8.39 -7.64 8.83
CA VAL A 528 -8.02 -6.23 8.78
C VAL A 528 -9.09 -5.47 8.03
N VAL A 529 -9.73 -4.51 8.70
CA VAL A 529 -10.81 -3.70 8.11
C VAL A 529 -10.35 -2.25 7.93
N ILE A 530 -10.35 -1.79 6.68
CA ILE A 530 -10.15 -0.39 6.32
C ILE A 530 -11.44 0.38 6.59
N ASN A 531 -11.38 1.43 7.39
CA ASN A 531 -12.48 2.34 7.69
C ASN A 531 -11.98 3.81 7.69
N ASN A 532 -12.81 4.75 8.18
CA ASN A 532 -12.49 6.18 8.25
C ASN A 532 -12.52 6.73 9.68
N GLY A 533 -12.03 5.94 10.65
CA GLY A 533 -12.03 6.29 12.07
C GLY A 533 -10.95 7.29 12.48
N SER A 534 -9.94 7.53 11.65
CA SER A 534 -8.80 8.39 12.01
C SER A 534 -9.09 9.88 11.91
N HIS A 535 -8.54 10.63 12.88
CA HIS A 535 -8.53 12.09 12.93
C HIS A 535 -7.12 12.57 13.28
N SER A 536 -6.72 13.73 12.77
CA SER A 536 -5.43 14.34 13.10
C SER A 536 -5.55 15.85 13.21
N THR A 537 -4.81 16.45 14.13
CA THR A 537 -4.75 17.90 14.27
C THR A 537 -3.29 18.30 14.45
N ILE A 538 -2.81 19.15 13.54
CA ILE A 538 -1.46 19.71 13.61
C ILE A 538 -1.60 21.23 13.63
N ARG A 539 -0.95 21.86 14.62
CA ARG A 539 -0.90 23.31 14.77
C ARG A 539 0.55 23.74 14.65
N PHE A 540 0.86 24.56 13.65
CA PHE A 540 2.17 25.21 13.56
C PHE A 540 2.03 26.66 13.99
N GLN A 541 2.53 26.95 15.19
CA GLN A 541 2.84 28.30 15.61
C GLN A 541 4.29 28.62 15.19
N ASN A 542 4.47 29.81 14.63
CA ASN A 542 5.74 30.47 14.33
C ASN A 542 6.40 30.12 12.99
N ARG A 543 6.03 30.92 11.98
CA ARG A 543 7.02 31.41 11.00
C ARG A 543 7.08 32.94 11.11
N LEU A 544 7.79 33.47 12.11
CA LEU A 544 8.20 34.88 12.09
C LEU A 544 9.23 35.02 10.97
N THR A 545 8.78 35.49 9.81
CA THR A 545 9.67 35.73 8.69
C THR A 545 10.06 37.19 8.72
N ILE A 546 11.26 37.49 9.24
CA ILE A 546 11.85 38.82 9.10
C ILE A 546 12.49 38.89 7.72
N ARG A 547 11.77 39.45 6.73
CA ARG A 547 12.36 39.77 5.43
C ARG A 547 12.80 41.23 5.45
N ALA A 548 14.08 41.45 5.72
CA ALA A 548 14.73 42.73 5.43
C ALA A 548 14.98 42.82 3.92
N GLN A 549 13.97 43.23 3.16
CA GLN A 549 14.11 43.49 1.74
C GLN A 549 14.42 44.97 1.58
N LEU A 550 15.71 45.31 1.44
CA LEU A 550 16.14 46.65 1.05
C LEU A 550 15.55 46.97 -0.33
N LEU A 551 14.50 47.79 -0.36
CA LEU A 551 13.94 48.32 -1.60
C LEU A 551 15.01 49.16 -2.30
N PRO A 552 15.25 48.99 -3.61
CA PRO A 552 16.21 49.80 -4.35
C PRO A 552 15.66 51.23 -4.51
N GLY A 553 15.94 52.08 -3.53
CA GLY A 553 15.64 53.49 -3.55
C GLY A 553 16.79 54.31 -4.13
N ARG A 554 16.60 54.79 -5.37
CA ARG A 554 17.26 55.96 -6.00
C ARG A 554 18.79 56.04 -5.85
N ALA A 555 19.49 55.43 -6.79
CA ALA A 555 20.88 55.77 -7.12
C ALA A 555 20.97 57.18 -7.75
N ARG A 556 20.96 58.22 -6.92
CA ARG A 556 21.59 59.52 -7.19
C ARG A 556 22.12 60.06 -5.88
N ILE A 557 23.36 59.72 -5.58
CA ILE A 557 24.44 60.53 -4.99
C ILE A 557 25.67 59.62 -5.11
N ARG A 558 26.29 59.62 -6.29
CA ARG A 558 27.73 59.39 -6.42
C ARG A 558 28.39 60.75 -6.15
N GLU A 559 29.56 60.70 -5.52
CA GLU A 559 30.44 61.83 -5.22
C GLU A 559 30.03 62.74 -4.06
N ARG A 560 30.46 62.35 -2.86
CA ARG A 560 31.22 63.18 -1.88
C ARG A 560 31.09 62.49 -0.52
N PHE A 561 31.98 61.55 -0.21
CA PHE A 561 32.46 61.31 1.17
C PHE A 561 33.60 60.25 1.18
N CYS A 562 34.59 60.38 0.29
CA CYS A 562 35.92 59.87 0.56
C CYS A 562 36.72 61.00 1.21
N ARG A 563 36.88 60.96 2.53
CA ARG A 563 37.99 61.52 3.34
C ARG A 563 37.53 61.83 4.77
N ARG A 564 37.57 60.84 5.65
CA ARG A 564 38.11 60.97 7.02
C ARG A 564 38.05 59.63 7.75
N PHE A 565 39.16 59.31 8.42
CA PHE A 565 39.38 58.19 9.35
C PHE A 565 39.79 56.82 8.77
N ARG A 566 41.00 56.81 8.18
CA ARG A 566 42.04 55.85 8.58
C ARG A 566 42.81 56.48 9.75
N ARG A 567 42.73 55.91 10.97
CA ARG A 567 43.83 55.78 11.96
C ARG A 567 43.31 55.36 13.36
N ILE A 568 44.02 54.38 13.93
CA ILE A 568 44.13 53.98 15.36
C ILE A 568 42.96 53.09 15.83
N ARG A 569 43.12 51.85 16.31
CA ARG A 569 44.28 51.04 16.71
C ARG A 569 43.96 49.56 16.42
#